data_AF-A0A1S3ER59-F1
#
_entry.id   AF-A0A1S3ER59-F1
#
_cell.length_a   1.000
_cell.length_b   1.000
_cell.length_c   1.000
_cell.angle_alpha   90.00
_cell.angle_beta   90.00
_cell.angle_gamma   90.00
#
_symmetry.space_group_name_H-M   'P 1'
#
loop_
_entity.id
_entity.type
_entity.pdbx_description
1 polymer ?
#
loop_
_entity_poly.entity_id
_entity_poly.type
_entity_poly.pdbx_seq_one_letter_code
_entity_poly.pdbx_strand_id
1 'polypeptide(L)'
;MSAVAVPELKQISREEAMRLGPGWSHSCHAMLYAANPGQLFGRIPMRFSVLMRFDGLLGFPGGFVDRRLWSLEDGLNWVLGLGLGGLRLTKADYLSSHLTEGPHRVVAHLYARQLTLEQLHAVEISAVHSRDHGLEVGPPPGPRPPPRGLALALQKAPKGAGPRTSPPVHAEGPGRRLPQLSEQRLRQHCQVPAPVCPQGAQHDARREAG
;
A
#
# COMPACT_ATOMS: atom_id res chain seq x y z
N MET A 1 33.63 -22.35 5.06
CA MET A 1 32.26 -21.83 4.81
C MET A 1 31.90 -20.95 5.99
N SER A 2 32.05 -19.64 5.88
CA SER A 2 31.65 -18.73 6.96
C SER A 2 30.13 -18.78 7.08
N ALA A 3 29.63 -19.21 8.24
CA ALA A 3 28.24 -18.98 8.60
C ALA A 3 28.04 -17.46 8.60
N VAL A 4 27.32 -16.95 7.61
CA VAL A 4 26.83 -15.57 7.67
C VAL A 4 25.88 -15.55 8.86
N ALA A 5 26.29 -14.90 9.94
CA ALA A 5 25.43 -14.70 11.10
C ALA A 5 24.18 -13.97 10.63
N VAL A 6 23.01 -14.54 10.90
CA VAL A 6 21.75 -13.86 10.66
C VAL A 6 21.71 -12.67 11.61
N PRO A 7 21.54 -11.44 11.12
CA PRO A 7 21.41 -10.29 12.01
C PRO A 7 20.15 -10.46 12.86
N GLU A 8 20.32 -10.51 14.17
CA GLU A 8 19.24 -10.70 15.14
C GLU A 8 19.07 -9.44 15.98
N LEU A 9 17.86 -8.88 15.93
CA LEU A 9 17.47 -7.80 16.83
C LEU A 9 17.07 -8.38 18.19
N LYS A 10 17.25 -7.60 19.25
CA LYS A 10 16.84 -8.02 20.59
C LYS A 10 15.32 -8.18 20.67
N GLN A 11 14.86 -9.43 20.79
CA GLN A 11 13.45 -9.74 20.97
C GLN A 11 12.95 -9.32 22.36
N ILE A 12 11.69 -8.90 22.44
CA ILE A 12 10.99 -8.55 23.68
C ILE A 12 9.58 -9.15 23.64
N SER A 13 9.03 -9.56 24.79
CA SER A 13 7.63 -10.01 24.83
C SER A 13 6.68 -8.86 24.54
N ARG A 14 5.46 -9.19 24.10
CA ARG A 14 4.44 -8.16 23.84
C ARG A 14 4.10 -7.40 25.11
N GLU A 15 3.94 -8.11 26.23
CA GLU A 15 3.55 -7.56 27.52
C GLU A 15 4.61 -6.60 28.06
N GLU A 16 5.89 -6.95 27.93
CA GLU A 16 7.00 -6.07 28.30
C GLU A 16 7.09 -4.85 27.37
N ALA A 17 6.93 -5.04 26.07
CA ALA A 17 6.89 -3.93 25.12
C ALA A 17 5.77 -2.94 25.46
N MET A 18 4.61 -3.43 25.90
CA MET A 18 3.49 -2.57 26.31
C MET A 18 3.75 -1.82 27.63
N ARG A 19 4.68 -2.28 28.48
CA ARG A 19 5.10 -1.57 29.70
C ARG A 19 6.17 -0.52 29.47
N LEU A 20 6.74 -0.44 28.26
CA LEU A 20 7.71 0.59 27.92
C LEU A 20 7.11 1.99 28.07
N GLY A 21 7.91 2.90 28.61
CA GLY A 21 7.49 4.28 28.89
C GLY A 21 7.27 5.11 27.62
N PRO A 22 6.73 6.35 27.76
CA PRO A 22 6.32 7.20 26.63
C PRO A 22 7.46 7.69 25.73
N GLY A 23 8.72 7.45 26.10
CA GLY A 23 9.90 7.72 25.27
C GLY A 23 10.25 6.60 24.28
N TRP A 24 9.42 5.55 24.20
CA TRP A 24 9.53 4.49 23.19
C TRP A 24 8.46 4.67 22.12
N SER A 25 8.89 4.70 20.87
CA SER A 25 7.98 4.68 19.72
C SER A 25 7.66 3.23 19.35
N HIS A 26 6.43 3.01 18.90
CA HIS A 26 5.96 1.70 18.48
C HIS A 26 5.70 1.72 16.98
N SER A 27 6.32 0.81 16.25
CA SER A 27 5.99 0.58 14.84
C SER A 27 5.35 -0.78 14.68
N CYS A 28 4.33 -0.88 13.84
CA CYS A 28 3.63 -2.12 13.53
C CYS A 28 3.74 -2.37 12.03
N HIS A 29 4.14 -3.58 11.66
CA HIS A 29 4.25 -4.00 10.26
C HIS A 29 3.62 -5.36 10.04
N ALA A 30 3.18 -5.61 8.81
CA ALA A 30 2.48 -6.82 8.42
C ALA A 30 3.22 -7.58 7.30
N MET A 31 3.60 -8.82 7.59
CA MET A 31 3.99 -9.79 6.57
C MET A 31 2.74 -10.47 6.02
N LEU A 32 2.32 -10.05 4.83
CA LEU A 32 1.22 -10.68 4.10
C LEU A 32 1.80 -11.69 3.12
N TYR A 33 1.35 -12.94 3.21
CA TYR A 33 1.90 -14.02 2.39
C TYR A 33 0.84 -15.00 1.94
N ALA A 34 1.08 -15.69 0.84
CA ALA A 34 0.20 -16.72 0.31
C ALA A 34 1.01 -17.91 -0.21
N ALA A 35 0.44 -19.11 -0.10
CA ALA A 35 0.98 -20.28 -0.78
C ALA A 35 0.88 -20.08 -2.30
N ASN A 36 1.98 -20.32 -3.02
CA ASN A 36 2.06 -20.11 -4.45
C ASN A 36 2.47 -21.42 -5.14
N PRO A 37 1.52 -22.14 -5.77
CA PRO A 37 1.79 -23.40 -6.46
C PRO A 37 2.49 -23.21 -7.81
N GLY A 38 2.65 -21.97 -8.28
CA GLY A 38 3.24 -21.70 -9.58
C GLY A 38 4.74 -22.03 -9.64
N GLN A 39 5.22 -22.18 -10.86
CA GLN A 39 6.63 -22.44 -11.15
C GLN A 39 7.20 -21.36 -12.04
N LEU A 40 8.26 -20.71 -11.59
CA LEU A 40 9.01 -19.76 -12.39
C LEU A 40 9.75 -20.52 -13.50
N PHE A 41 9.55 -20.08 -14.75
CA PHE A 41 10.05 -20.74 -15.96
C PHE A 41 9.65 -22.22 -16.10
N GLY A 42 8.57 -22.65 -15.44
CA GLY A 42 8.11 -24.04 -15.46
C GLY A 42 9.04 -25.05 -14.77
N ARG A 43 9.97 -24.58 -13.93
CA ARG A 43 10.97 -25.44 -13.28
C ARG A 43 11.33 -25.07 -11.84
N ILE A 44 11.18 -23.80 -11.45
CA ILE A 44 11.54 -23.34 -10.10
C ILE A 44 10.24 -23.13 -9.31
N PRO A 45 9.93 -23.97 -8.30
CA PRO A 45 8.71 -23.80 -7.51
C PRO A 45 8.79 -22.51 -6.68
N MET A 46 7.77 -21.66 -6.76
CA MET A 46 7.74 -20.39 -6.02
C MET A 46 7.50 -20.59 -4.53
N ARG A 47 6.72 -21.61 -4.15
CA ARG A 47 6.34 -21.99 -2.77
C ARG A 47 5.44 -20.96 -2.09
N PHE A 48 5.91 -19.72 -1.94
CA PHE A 48 5.18 -18.64 -1.30
C PHE A 48 5.41 -17.32 -2.04
N SER A 49 4.39 -16.48 -2.06
CA SER A 49 4.50 -15.06 -2.39
C SER A 49 4.39 -14.25 -1.10
N VAL A 50 5.27 -13.25 -0.93
CA VAL A 50 5.28 -12.35 0.23
C VAL A 50 5.24 -10.92 -0.28
N LEU A 51 4.33 -10.10 0.26
CA LEU A 51 4.20 -8.70 -0.13
C LEU A 51 5.18 -7.82 0.64
N MET A 52 5.94 -7.00 -0.08
CA MET A 52 6.78 -5.92 0.45
C MET A 52 6.47 -4.63 -0.29
N ARG A 53 6.62 -3.49 0.40
CA ARG A 53 6.52 -2.14 -0.17
C ARG A 53 7.90 -1.60 -0.51
N PHE A 54 7.91 -0.67 -1.47
CA PHE A 54 9.07 0.10 -1.85
C PHE A 54 8.76 1.59 -1.73
N ASP A 55 9.44 2.27 -0.81
CA ASP A 55 9.37 3.71 -0.55
C ASP A 55 10.75 4.39 -0.69
N GLY A 56 11.66 3.72 -1.39
CA GLY A 56 13.09 4.04 -1.43
C GLY A 56 13.94 3.00 -0.71
N LEU A 57 13.34 2.27 0.24
CA LEU A 57 13.86 1.03 0.82
C LEU A 57 12.80 -0.08 0.71
N LEU A 58 13.22 -1.35 0.81
CA LEU A 58 12.27 -2.46 0.86
C LEU A 58 11.84 -2.69 2.31
N GLY A 59 10.53 -2.69 2.56
CA GLY A 59 9.97 -2.88 3.89
C GLY A 59 8.61 -3.56 3.87
N PHE A 60 8.17 -4.05 5.02
CA PHE A 60 6.80 -4.54 5.17
C PHE A 60 5.80 -3.38 5.25
N PRO A 61 4.57 -3.55 4.77
CA PRO A 61 3.53 -2.55 4.95
C PRO A 61 3.21 -2.34 6.43
N GLY A 62 3.07 -1.08 6.82
CA GLY A 62 2.87 -0.68 8.20
C GLY A 62 3.46 0.70 8.46
N GLY A 63 3.65 1.01 9.73
CA GLY A 63 4.19 2.30 10.15
C GLY A 63 4.15 2.48 11.66
N PHE A 64 4.41 3.71 12.10
CA PHE A 64 4.33 4.07 13.52
C PHE A 64 2.88 4.13 14.02
N VAL A 65 2.68 3.70 15.26
CA VAL A 65 1.39 3.70 15.95
C VAL A 65 1.50 4.55 17.21
N ASP A 66 0.62 5.55 17.33
CA ASP A 66 0.47 6.31 18.57
C ASP A 66 -0.38 5.53 19.58
N ARG A 67 0.31 4.92 20.55
CA ARG A 67 -0.31 4.14 21.63
C ARG A 67 -1.17 4.96 22.61
N ARG A 68 -1.11 6.29 22.56
CA ARG A 68 -1.97 7.15 23.39
C ARG A 68 -3.38 7.23 22.83
N LEU A 69 -3.52 7.05 21.52
CA LEU A 69 -4.77 7.18 20.78
C LEU A 69 -5.34 5.83 20.36
N TRP A 70 -4.47 4.86 20.04
CA TRP A 70 -4.86 3.61 19.39
C TRP A 70 -4.25 2.38 20.06
N SER A 71 -4.95 1.25 19.93
CA SER A 71 -4.32 -0.06 20.13
C SER A 71 -3.33 -0.35 19.01
N LEU A 72 -2.42 -1.33 19.21
CA LEU A 72 -1.47 -1.72 18.16
C LEU A 72 -2.19 -2.19 16.90
N GLU A 73 -3.24 -3.00 17.05
CA GLU A 73 -4.02 -3.52 15.93
C GLU A 73 -4.84 -2.43 15.24
N ASP A 74 -5.48 -1.52 15.99
CA ASP A 74 -6.27 -0.43 15.39
C ASP A 74 -5.37 0.55 14.62
N GLY A 75 -4.22 0.91 15.20
CA GLY A 75 -3.24 1.76 14.54
C GLY A 75 -2.66 1.10 13.29
N LEU A 76 -2.29 -0.18 13.37
CA LEU A 76 -1.82 -0.94 12.22
C LEU A 76 -2.87 -0.98 11.11
N ASN A 77 -4.12 -1.35 11.44
CA ASN A 77 -5.20 -1.42 10.47
C ASN A 77 -5.54 -0.07 9.84
N TRP A 78 -5.39 1.02 10.60
CA TRP A 78 -5.56 2.36 10.07
C TRP A 78 -4.49 2.67 9.01
N VAL A 79 -3.21 2.41 9.32
CA VAL A 79 -2.10 2.61 8.37
C VAL A 79 -2.23 1.71 7.14
N LEU A 80 -2.55 0.43 7.34
CA LEU A 80 -2.76 -0.49 6.22
C LEU A 80 -3.98 -0.10 5.37
N GLY A 81 -5.01 0.47 5.98
CA GLY A 81 -6.22 0.92 5.28
C GLY A 81 -5.99 2.09 4.31
N LEU A 82 -4.95 2.90 4.54
CA LEU A 82 -4.55 3.97 3.62
C LEU A 82 -3.90 3.44 2.34
N GLY A 83 -3.16 2.34 2.45
CA GLY A 83 -2.29 1.80 1.41
C GLY A 83 -2.72 0.47 0.77
N LEU A 84 -3.54 -0.36 1.43
CA LEU A 84 -3.81 -1.75 1.01
C LEU A 84 -5.31 -2.15 1.03
N GLY A 85 -6.21 -1.25 1.44
CA GLY A 85 -7.65 -1.50 1.46
C GLY A 85 -8.16 -2.19 2.74
N GLY A 86 -9.28 -2.92 2.65
CA GLY A 86 -10.07 -3.40 3.79
C GLY A 86 -9.53 -4.59 4.59
N LEU A 87 -8.22 -4.89 4.51
CA LEU A 87 -7.62 -5.96 5.29
C LEU A 87 -7.57 -5.57 6.77
N ARG A 88 -8.09 -6.45 7.65
CA ARG A 88 -8.03 -6.27 9.10
C ARG A 88 -7.23 -7.37 9.78
N LEU A 89 -6.18 -6.96 10.47
CA LEU A 89 -5.35 -7.80 11.32
C LEU A 89 -5.83 -7.70 12.77
N THR A 90 -5.58 -8.77 13.51
CA THR A 90 -5.99 -8.93 14.91
C THR A 90 -4.82 -9.40 15.76
N LYS A 91 -5.04 -9.51 17.07
CA LYS A 91 -4.06 -10.08 18.01
C LYS A 91 -3.62 -11.50 17.64
N ALA A 92 -4.47 -12.27 16.95
CA ALA A 92 -4.14 -13.62 16.51
C ALA A 92 -3.05 -13.64 15.42
N ASP A 93 -2.82 -12.51 14.76
CA ASP A 93 -1.80 -12.37 13.70
C ASP A 93 -0.48 -11.86 14.24
N TYR A 94 -0.41 -11.52 15.54
CA TYR A 94 0.81 -11.05 16.15
C TYR A 94 1.86 -12.16 16.15
N LEU A 95 3.06 -11.85 15.64
CA LEU A 95 4.16 -12.80 15.54
C LEU A 95 5.26 -12.49 16.57
N SER A 96 5.76 -11.26 16.61
CA SER A 96 6.91 -10.92 17.47
C SER A 96 7.06 -9.41 17.70
N SER A 97 7.90 -9.06 18.68
CA SER A 97 8.35 -7.69 18.93
C SER A 97 9.86 -7.66 19.10
N HIS A 98 10.51 -6.67 18.48
CA HIS A 98 11.95 -6.49 18.55
C HIS A 98 12.30 -5.04 18.87
N LEU A 99 13.34 -4.85 19.67
CA LEU A 99 13.95 -3.54 19.87
C LEU A 99 14.85 -3.25 18.67
N THR A 100 14.64 -2.11 18.02
CA THR A 100 15.47 -1.73 16.88
C THR A 100 16.83 -1.24 17.35
N GLU A 101 17.85 -1.47 16.54
CA GLU A 101 19.16 -0.87 16.74
C GLU A 101 19.14 0.62 16.33
N GLY A 102 19.94 1.44 17.01
CA GLY A 102 20.10 2.86 16.67
C GLY A 102 19.88 3.81 17.85
N PRO A 103 20.06 5.13 17.63
CA PRO A 103 19.93 6.14 18.67
C PRO A 103 18.48 6.34 19.12
N HIS A 104 17.51 5.94 18.30
CA HIS A 104 16.09 6.08 18.59
C HIS A 104 15.55 4.83 19.29
N ARG A 105 14.72 5.05 20.31
CA ARG A 105 14.07 3.99 21.09
C ARG A 105 12.80 3.55 20.37
N VAL A 106 12.90 2.56 19.49
CA VAL A 106 11.77 2.00 18.75
C VAL A 106 11.61 0.52 19.07
N VAL A 107 10.36 0.10 19.28
CA VAL A 107 9.98 -1.32 19.26
C VAL A 107 9.17 -1.59 18.00
N ALA A 108 9.62 -2.57 17.22
CA ALA A 108 9.00 -3.01 16.00
C ALA A 108 8.16 -4.27 16.26
N HIS A 109 6.86 -4.16 16.10
CA HIS A 109 5.89 -5.25 16.17
C HIS A 109 5.64 -5.81 14.78
N LEU A 110 5.80 -7.12 14.64
CA LEU A 110 5.54 -7.84 13.40
C LEU A 110 4.27 -8.68 13.53
N TYR A 111 3.38 -8.51 12.57
CA TYR A 111 2.20 -9.33 12.37
C TYR A 111 2.38 -10.15 11.10
N ALA A 112 1.83 -11.36 11.06
CA ALA A 112 1.89 -12.22 9.89
C ALA A 112 0.51 -12.81 9.62
N ARG A 113 0.04 -12.67 8.38
CA ARG A 113 -1.25 -13.21 7.94
C ARG A 113 -1.07 -13.97 6.65
N GLN A 114 -1.44 -15.25 6.68
CA GLN A 114 -1.58 -16.05 5.48
C GLN A 114 -2.89 -15.69 4.78
N LEU A 115 -2.81 -15.45 3.49
CA LEU A 115 -3.92 -15.19 2.57
C LEU A 115 -3.96 -16.28 1.49
N THR A 116 -5.06 -16.35 0.74
CA THR A 116 -5.03 -17.03 -0.56
C THR A 116 -4.24 -16.19 -1.57
N LEU A 117 -3.78 -16.82 -2.66
CA LEU A 117 -3.02 -16.10 -3.69
C LEU A 117 -3.89 -15.03 -4.38
N GLU A 118 -5.18 -15.30 -4.55
CA GLU A 118 -6.16 -14.37 -5.11
C GLU A 118 -6.39 -13.17 -4.18
N GLN A 119 -6.46 -13.41 -2.87
CA GLN A 119 -6.57 -12.34 -1.87
C GLN A 119 -5.31 -11.48 -1.85
N LEU A 120 -4.13 -12.09 -1.91
CA LEU A 120 -2.86 -11.36 -1.96
C LEU A 120 -2.77 -10.50 -3.23
N HIS A 121 -3.20 -11.02 -4.37
CA HIS A 121 -3.27 -10.26 -5.62
C HIS A 121 -4.31 -9.13 -5.57
N ALA A 122 -5.47 -9.33 -4.93
CA ALA A 122 -6.46 -8.27 -4.72
C ALA A 122 -5.89 -7.12 -3.86
N VAL A 123 -5.02 -7.44 -2.89
CA VAL A 123 -4.30 -6.44 -2.10
C VAL A 123 -3.31 -5.65 -2.98
N GLU A 124 -2.56 -6.31 -3.86
CA GLU A 124 -1.66 -5.63 -4.81
C GLU A 124 -2.42 -4.67 -5.74
N ILE A 125 -3.57 -5.11 -6.29
CA ILE A 125 -4.42 -4.26 -7.12
C ILE A 125 -4.95 -3.07 -6.31
N SER A 126 -5.41 -3.29 -5.09
CA SER A 126 -5.90 -2.22 -4.21
C SER A 126 -4.80 -1.22 -3.88
N ALA A 127 -3.55 -1.68 -3.73
CA ALA A 127 -2.41 -0.85 -3.39
C ALA A 127 -2.11 0.22 -4.45
N VAL A 128 -2.29 -0.12 -5.73
CA VAL A 128 -2.10 0.82 -6.86
C VAL A 128 -3.20 1.90 -6.90
N HIS A 129 -4.35 1.66 -6.29
CA HIS A 129 -5.44 2.64 -6.23
C HIS A 129 -5.53 3.35 -4.88
N SER A 130 -4.57 3.09 -4.00
CA SER A 130 -4.56 3.58 -2.63
C SER A 130 -4.14 5.05 -2.56
N ARG A 131 -4.50 5.73 -1.47
CA ARG A 131 -4.24 7.18 -1.30
C ARG A 131 -2.75 7.50 -1.20
N ASP A 132 -1.96 6.53 -0.74
CA ASP A 132 -0.52 6.69 -0.55
C ASP A 132 0.29 6.34 -1.81
N HIS A 133 -0.38 5.88 -2.88
CA HIS A 133 0.29 5.55 -4.12
C HIS A 133 0.90 6.80 -4.77
N GLY A 134 2.23 6.81 -4.95
CA GLY A 134 2.98 7.93 -5.51
C GLY A 134 3.42 8.99 -4.50
N LEU A 135 3.10 8.84 -3.20
CA LEU A 135 3.55 9.73 -2.12
C LEU A 135 4.56 9.01 -1.21
N GLU A 136 4.08 8.06 -0.42
CA GLU A 136 4.88 7.21 0.48
C GLU A 136 5.03 5.77 -0.07
N VAL A 137 4.50 5.52 -1.26
CA VAL A 137 4.66 4.28 -2.02
C VAL A 137 5.20 4.68 -3.38
N GLY A 138 6.36 4.13 -3.78
CA GLY A 138 7.02 4.53 -5.02
C GLY A 138 6.09 4.49 -6.26
N PRO A 139 6.33 5.36 -7.26
CA PRO A 139 5.53 5.37 -8.48
C PRO A 139 5.66 4.03 -9.23
N PRO A 140 4.65 3.65 -10.05
CA PRO A 140 4.70 2.38 -10.78
C PRO A 140 5.87 2.37 -11.78
N PRO A 141 6.50 1.21 -12.04
CA PRO A 141 7.39 1.09 -13.18
C PRO A 141 6.58 1.42 -14.45
N GLY A 142 7.08 2.37 -15.24
CA GLY A 142 6.42 2.85 -16.46
C GLY A 142 6.06 1.72 -17.43
N PRO A 143 5.21 2.00 -18.43
CA PRO A 143 4.71 0.99 -19.36
C PRO A 143 5.88 0.20 -19.97
N ARG A 144 5.86 -1.13 -19.77
CA ARG A 144 6.89 -2.03 -20.29
C ARG A 144 6.84 -1.98 -21.83
N PRO A 145 7.96 -1.71 -22.52
CA PRO A 145 8.00 -1.84 -23.97
C PRO A 145 7.74 -3.30 -24.35
N PRO A 146 7.04 -3.57 -25.47
CA PRO A 146 6.76 -4.93 -25.90
C PRO A 146 8.08 -5.68 -26.15
N PRO A 147 8.11 -7.00 -25.87
CA PRO A 147 9.32 -7.80 -26.06
C PRO A 147 9.73 -7.77 -27.53
N ARG A 148 10.92 -7.23 -27.81
CA ARG A 148 11.59 -7.38 -29.11
C ARG A 148 12.07 -8.82 -29.23
N GLY A 149 11.15 -9.70 -29.64
CA GLY A 149 11.47 -11.06 -30.03
C GLY A 149 12.30 -11.07 -31.31
N LEU A 150 13.46 -11.72 -31.24
CA LEU A 150 14.24 -12.21 -32.37
C LEU A 150 13.33 -13.04 -33.29
N ALA A 151 12.82 -12.43 -34.36
CA ALA A 151 12.26 -13.15 -35.49
C ALA A 151 13.30 -13.17 -36.60
N LEU A 152 13.97 -14.31 -36.69
CA LEU A 152 14.80 -14.76 -37.80
C LEU A 152 14.12 -14.49 -39.15
N ALA A 153 14.95 -14.09 -40.10
CA ALA A 153 14.61 -13.90 -41.50
C ALA A 153 13.82 -15.10 -42.06
N LEU A 154 12.65 -14.81 -42.63
CA LEU A 154 12.08 -15.63 -43.68
C LEU A 154 11.97 -14.78 -44.94
N GLN A 155 12.94 -14.99 -45.84
CA GLN A 155 12.91 -14.43 -47.18
C GLN A 155 11.73 -15.02 -47.97
N LYS A 156 11.02 -14.19 -48.73
CA LYS A 156 10.48 -14.56 -50.05
C LYS A 156 10.34 -13.34 -50.95
N ALA A 157 10.67 -13.58 -52.22
CA ALA A 157 11.12 -12.68 -53.29
C ALA A 157 10.07 -11.70 -53.87
N PRO A 158 10.49 -10.69 -54.66
CA PRO A 158 9.63 -9.64 -55.21
C PRO A 158 9.04 -10.01 -56.58
N LYS A 159 7.83 -9.55 -56.89
CA LYS A 159 7.31 -9.44 -58.27
C LYS A 159 6.39 -8.21 -58.43
N GLY A 160 6.99 -7.13 -58.95
CA GLY A 160 6.65 -6.51 -60.24
C GLY A 160 5.29 -5.84 -60.50
N ALA A 161 5.39 -4.59 -60.99
CA ALA A 161 4.45 -3.79 -61.81
C ALA A 161 3.20 -3.24 -61.09
N GLY A 162 2.78 -1.96 -61.20
CA GLY A 162 3.11 -0.82 -62.05
C GLY A 162 2.16 0.35 -61.66
N PRO A 163 2.29 1.55 -62.24
CA PRO A 163 1.98 2.82 -61.59
C PRO A 163 0.62 3.43 -61.94
N ARG A 164 0.09 4.35 -61.10
CA ARG A 164 -0.71 5.54 -61.50
C ARG A 164 -1.14 6.38 -60.28
N THR A 165 -0.58 7.59 -60.14
CA THR A 165 -1.17 8.92 -60.41
C THR A 165 -2.03 9.50 -59.26
N SER A 166 -1.51 10.54 -58.61
CA SER A 166 -2.25 11.50 -57.76
C SER A 166 -3.11 12.44 -58.60
N PRO A 167 -4.09 13.16 -58.01
CA PRO A 167 -3.84 14.57 -57.65
C PRO A 167 -4.50 15.02 -56.31
N PRO A 168 -4.21 16.26 -55.84
CA PRO A 168 -4.35 16.68 -54.44
C PRO A 168 -5.63 17.49 -54.17
N VAL A 169 -6.17 17.42 -52.95
CA VAL A 169 -7.29 18.29 -52.53
C VAL A 169 -7.21 18.59 -51.02
N HIS A 170 -6.93 19.87 -50.74
CA HIS A 170 -7.37 20.73 -49.63
C HIS A 170 -7.10 20.36 -48.17
N ALA A 171 -6.39 21.29 -47.52
CA ALA A 171 -6.37 21.50 -46.08
C ALA A 171 -7.52 22.46 -45.69
N GLU A 172 -8.44 21.99 -44.85
CA GLU A 172 -9.21 22.81 -43.91
C GLU A 172 -9.73 21.90 -42.78
N GLY A 173 -9.56 22.35 -41.53
CA GLY A 173 -10.04 21.67 -40.34
C GLY A 173 -9.87 22.56 -39.09
N PRO A 174 -10.96 22.99 -38.43
CA PRO A 174 -10.90 23.96 -37.33
C PRO A 174 -10.90 23.30 -35.93
N GLY A 175 -10.21 23.95 -34.99
CA GLY A 175 -10.57 24.12 -33.57
C GLY A 175 -10.87 22.92 -32.66
N ARG A 176 -10.19 22.88 -31.49
CA ARG A 176 -10.84 22.99 -30.17
C ARG A 176 -9.80 23.20 -29.05
N ARG A 177 -9.97 24.31 -28.34
CA ARG A 177 -9.24 24.69 -27.11
C ARG A 177 -9.64 23.77 -25.96
N LEU A 178 -8.66 23.40 -25.13
CA LEU A 178 -8.84 22.80 -23.81
C LEU A 178 -9.51 23.81 -22.86
N PRO A 179 -10.53 23.45 -22.08
CA PRO A 179 -11.03 24.32 -21.04
C PRO A 179 -10.14 24.23 -19.79
N GLN A 180 -9.57 25.37 -19.38
CA GLN A 180 -9.02 25.58 -18.05
C GLN A 180 -10.17 25.48 -17.03
N LEU A 181 -10.10 24.51 -16.12
CA LEU A 181 -10.96 24.46 -14.95
C LEU A 181 -10.44 25.45 -13.90
N SER A 182 -11.31 26.34 -13.45
CA SER A 182 -11.01 27.41 -12.49
C SER A 182 -10.89 26.87 -11.06
N GLU A 183 -9.88 27.37 -10.33
CA GLU A 183 -9.54 27.05 -8.93
C GLU A 183 -10.67 27.31 -7.92
N GLN A 184 -11.75 27.97 -8.36
CA GLN A 184 -12.89 28.36 -7.54
C GLN A 184 -13.78 27.16 -7.13
N ARG A 185 -13.68 26.02 -7.84
CA ARG A 185 -14.45 24.80 -7.51
C ARG A 185 -13.79 23.92 -6.43
N LEU A 186 -12.50 24.14 -6.13
CA LEU A 186 -11.77 23.39 -5.08
C LEU A 186 -12.10 23.90 -3.67
N ARG A 187 -12.54 25.17 -3.53
CA ARG A 187 -12.87 25.79 -2.23
C ARG A 187 -14.26 25.44 -1.70
N GLN A 188 -15.20 25.00 -2.56
CA GLN A 188 -16.58 24.68 -2.13
C GLN A 188 -16.73 23.29 -1.52
N HIS A 189 -15.77 22.37 -1.73
CA HIS A 189 -15.83 21.02 -1.17
C HIS A 189 -15.13 20.84 0.19
N CYS A 190 -14.55 21.91 0.76
CA CYS A 190 -13.86 21.87 2.05
C CYS A 190 -14.68 22.43 3.24
N GLN A 191 -16.01 22.56 3.13
CA GLN A 191 -16.84 22.95 4.27
C GLN A 191 -17.42 21.72 4.96
N VAL A 192 -16.80 21.34 6.08
CA VAL A 192 -17.34 20.39 7.06
C VAL A 192 -18.20 21.20 8.05
N PRO A 193 -19.44 20.78 8.38
CA PRO A 193 -20.22 21.43 9.44
C PRO A 193 -19.54 21.20 10.80
N ALA A 194 -19.45 22.23 11.63
CA ALA A 194 -18.99 22.12 13.01
C ALA A 194 -19.91 21.19 13.82
N PRO A 195 -19.38 20.42 14.79
CA PRO A 195 -20.20 19.60 15.67
C PRO A 195 -21.07 20.48 16.57
N VAL A 196 -22.39 20.24 16.55
CA VAL A 196 -23.35 20.83 17.47
C VAL A 196 -23.20 20.13 18.83
N CYS A 197 -22.83 20.88 19.87
CA CYS A 197 -22.93 20.42 21.25
C CYS A 197 -24.41 20.27 21.64
N PRO A 198 -24.86 19.13 22.20
CA PRO A 198 -26.18 19.07 22.81
C PRO A 198 -26.15 19.78 24.16
N GLN A 199 -26.77 20.96 24.22
CA GLN A 199 -27.20 21.60 25.45
C GLN A 199 -28.46 20.92 25.98
N GLY A 200 -28.41 20.47 27.23
CA GLY A 200 -29.55 20.50 28.16
C GLY A 200 -30.57 19.37 28.04
N ALA A 201 -30.46 18.38 28.92
CA ALA A 201 -31.62 17.74 29.52
C ALA A 201 -31.48 17.87 31.05
N GLN A 202 -32.04 18.95 31.58
CA GLN A 202 -32.41 19.01 32.99
C GLN A 202 -33.49 17.95 33.23
N HIS A 203 -33.26 17.03 34.15
CA HIS A 203 -34.33 16.22 34.72
C HIS A 203 -34.36 16.41 36.23
N ASP A 204 -35.54 16.86 36.67
CA ASP A 204 -36.02 17.08 38.02
C ASP A 204 -35.58 16.00 39.02
N ALA A 205 -34.90 16.43 40.08
CA ALA A 205 -34.79 15.71 41.33
C ALA A 205 -35.64 16.43 42.38
N ARG A 206 -36.94 16.13 42.40
CA ARG A 206 -37.85 16.47 43.49
C ARG A 206 -38.62 15.22 43.90
N ARG A 207 -38.18 14.62 45.01
CA ARG A 207 -38.87 13.72 45.97
C ARG A 207 -37.78 12.95 46.70
N GLU A 208 -37.78 12.76 48.01
CA GLU A 208 -38.53 13.30 49.14
C GLU A 208 -37.69 12.89 50.35
N ALA A 209 -37.56 13.78 51.33
CA ALA A 209 -37.07 13.43 52.65
C ALA A 209 -38.25 12.87 53.45
N GLY A 210 -38.08 11.66 53.99
CA GLY A 210 -39.06 10.94 54.81
C GLY A 210 -38.55 9.56 55.13
#